data_AF-A0A4Q1QXI6-F1
#
_entry.id   AF-A0A4Q1QXI6-F1
#
_cell.length_a   1.000
_cell.length_b   1.000
_cell.length_c   1.000
_cell.angle_alpha   90.00
_cell.angle_beta   90.00
_cell.angle_gamma   90.00
#
_symmetry.space_group_name_H-M   'P 1'
#
loop_
_entity.id
_entity.type
_entity.pdbx_description
1 polymer ?
#
loop_
_entity_poly.entity_id
_entity_poly.type
_entity_poly.pdbx_seq_one_letter_code
_entity_poly.pdbx_strand_id
1 'polypeptide(L)'
;MPTSSDMTTQTDSALLDALQHQVAVFARRAEQSRLGGVGQARNSMDRAAYLLLNRLDQEGPMGVKALAAGMGIDSSTVTRQVAPLVDSGLVSRATHPEDGRAVVLQLSERGQARLDEVRTSRRALMALVTEQWSETEREAFTTLLTRFNASLADLTASLTPAGPTS
;
A
#
# COMPACT_ATOMS: atom_id res chain seq x y z
N MET A 1 -46.68 7.67 -8.12
CA MET A 1 -46.06 6.47 -7.52
C MET A 1 -44.78 6.21 -8.29
N PRO A 2 -43.59 6.25 -7.66
CA PRO A 2 -42.35 5.88 -8.36
C PRO A 2 -42.42 4.40 -8.76
N THR A 3 -41.85 4.05 -9.91
CA THR A 3 -41.79 2.64 -10.35
C THR A 3 -40.68 1.90 -9.59
N SER A 4 -40.76 0.57 -9.44
CA SER A 4 -39.75 -0.21 -8.71
C SER A 4 -38.33 0.01 -9.25
N SER A 5 -38.17 0.27 -10.55
CA SER A 5 -36.88 0.59 -11.18
C SER A 5 -36.32 1.96 -10.76
N ASP A 6 -37.17 2.97 -10.57
CA ASP A 6 -36.75 4.28 -10.04
C ASP A 6 -36.25 4.16 -8.60
N MET A 7 -36.91 3.30 -7.81
CA MET A 7 -36.56 3.09 -6.41
C MET A 7 -35.24 2.32 -6.23
N THR A 8 -34.97 1.33 -7.08
CA THR A 8 -33.66 0.62 -7.11
C THR A 8 -32.53 1.56 -7.54
N THR A 9 -32.74 2.37 -8.59
CA THR A 9 -31.73 3.33 -9.09
C THR A 9 -31.42 4.43 -8.05
N GLN A 10 -32.44 4.90 -7.32
CA GLN A 10 -32.27 5.87 -6.24
C GLN A 10 -31.57 5.27 -5.01
N THR A 11 -31.83 4.01 -4.70
CA THR A 11 -31.15 3.29 -3.61
C THR A 11 -29.67 3.08 -3.93
N ASP A 12 -29.36 2.73 -5.18
CA ASP A 12 -27.99 2.58 -5.66
C ASP A 12 -27.23 3.91 -5.64
N SER A 13 -27.85 5.02 -6.06
CA SER A 13 -27.19 6.33 -6.01
C SER A 13 -26.89 6.75 -4.57
N ALA A 14 -27.84 6.57 -3.65
CA ALA A 14 -27.65 6.89 -2.24
C ALA A 14 -26.54 6.04 -1.59
N LEU A 15 -26.45 4.76 -1.97
CA LEU A 15 -25.38 3.88 -1.50
C LEU A 15 -24.01 4.31 -2.05
N LEU A 16 -23.94 4.71 -3.32
CA LEU A 16 -22.72 5.23 -3.94
C LEU A 16 -22.25 6.53 -3.29
N ASP A 17 -23.16 7.45 -2.99
CA ASP A 17 -22.86 8.70 -2.29
C ASP A 17 -22.33 8.44 -0.88
N ALA A 18 -22.98 7.52 -0.15
CA ALA A 18 -22.53 7.11 1.18
C ALA A 18 -21.13 6.46 1.13
N LEU A 19 -20.88 5.59 0.14
CA LEU A 19 -19.57 4.97 -0.07
C LEU A 19 -18.50 6.02 -0.36
N GLN A 20 -18.76 6.95 -1.29
CA GLN A 20 -17.85 8.04 -1.63
C GLN A 20 -17.53 8.90 -0.39
N HIS A 21 -18.55 9.24 0.40
CA HIS A 21 -18.37 9.99 1.63
C HIS A 21 -17.48 9.25 2.63
N GLN A 22 -17.71 7.95 2.86
CA GLN A 22 -16.89 7.15 3.78
C GLN A 22 -15.44 7.02 3.29
N VAL A 23 -15.20 6.90 1.99
CA VAL A 23 -13.85 6.91 1.40
C VAL A 23 -13.15 8.24 1.68
N ALA A 24 -13.84 9.38 1.50
CA ALA A 24 -13.28 10.70 1.79
C ALA A 24 -12.95 10.88 3.28
N VAL A 25 -13.84 10.44 4.17
CA VAL A 25 -13.63 10.44 5.62
C VAL A 25 -12.43 9.56 6.00
N PHE A 26 -12.34 8.35 5.42
CA PHE A 26 -11.20 7.46 5.64
C PHE A 26 -9.89 8.09 5.19
N ALA A 27 -9.83 8.65 3.97
CA ALA A 27 -8.63 9.30 3.45
C ALA A 27 -8.15 10.42 4.38
N ARG A 28 -9.06 11.28 4.84
CA ARG A 28 -8.72 12.37 5.77
C ARG A 28 -8.23 11.87 7.12
N ARG A 29 -8.90 10.88 7.71
CA ARG A 29 -8.47 10.27 8.99
C ARG A 29 -7.13 9.55 8.84
N ALA A 30 -6.91 8.89 7.72
CA ALA A 30 -5.67 8.20 7.40
C ALA A 30 -4.49 9.18 7.31
N GLU A 31 -4.70 10.33 6.70
CA GLU A 31 -3.70 11.39 6.61
C GLU A 31 -3.42 12.04 7.98
N GLN A 32 -4.46 12.40 8.74
CA GLN A 32 -4.34 13.04 10.06
C GLN A 32 -3.66 12.13 11.10
N SER A 33 -4.05 10.86 11.15
CA SER A 33 -3.47 9.89 12.10
C SER A 33 -2.12 9.35 11.64
N ARG A 34 -1.80 9.53 10.36
CA ARG A 34 -0.69 8.93 9.60
C ARG A 34 -0.67 7.40 9.55
N LEU A 35 -1.67 6.71 10.12
CA LEU A 35 -1.81 5.23 10.23
C LEU A 35 -0.47 4.48 10.29
N GLY A 36 0.49 5.02 11.05
CA GLY A 36 1.89 4.59 11.05
C GLY A 36 2.24 3.67 12.20
N GLY A 37 1.24 3.06 12.84
CA GLY A 37 1.41 2.22 14.04
C GLY A 37 1.15 2.94 15.36
N VAL A 38 1.51 2.28 16.46
CA VAL A 38 1.43 2.76 17.85
C VAL A 38 2.76 2.60 18.59
N GLY A 39 2.90 3.25 19.74
CA GLY A 39 4.11 3.18 20.58
C GLY A 39 5.31 3.89 19.96
N GLN A 40 6.52 3.48 20.35
CA GLN A 40 7.78 4.15 19.96
C GLN A 40 8.08 4.08 18.47
N ALA A 41 7.59 3.04 17.79
CA ALA A 41 7.71 2.89 16.34
C ALA A 41 6.60 3.61 15.55
N ARG A 42 5.71 4.36 16.21
CA ARG A 42 4.66 5.11 15.54
C ARG A 42 5.28 6.14 14.60
N ASN A 43 4.91 6.08 13.32
CA ASN A 43 5.41 6.98 12.27
C ASN A 43 6.94 6.96 12.10
N SER A 44 7.61 5.91 12.59
CA SER A 44 9.07 5.80 12.55
C SER A 44 9.60 5.29 11.20
N MET A 45 8.69 5.04 10.26
CA MET A 45 8.91 4.70 8.86
C MET A 45 7.72 5.21 8.06
N ASP A 46 8.00 5.92 6.95
CA ASP A 46 6.95 6.41 6.07
C ASP A 46 6.20 5.24 5.37
N ARG A 47 5.04 5.54 4.81
CA ARG A 47 4.19 4.49 4.20
C ARG A 47 4.81 3.91 2.93
N ALA A 48 5.50 4.71 2.11
CA ALA A 48 6.09 4.22 0.87
C ALA A 48 7.28 3.29 1.16
N ALA A 49 8.17 3.68 2.08
CA ALA A 49 9.24 2.85 2.61
C ALA A 49 8.72 1.54 3.21
N TYR A 50 7.65 1.60 4.03
CA TYR A 50 7.04 0.40 4.58
C TYR A 50 6.55 -0.56 3.48
N LEU A 51 5.86 -0.06 2.46
CA LEU A 51 5.37 -0.89 1.35
C LEU A 51 6.51 -1.47 0.51
N LEU A 52 7.55 -0.68 0.24
CA LEU A 52 8.77 -1.12 -0.44
C LEU A 52 9.43 -2.29 0.30
N LEU A 53 9.73 -2.09 1.59
CA LEU A 53 10.38 -3.11 2.42
C LEU A 53 9.49 -4.35 2.56
N ASN A 54 8.18 -4.17 2.75
CA ASN A 54 7.25 -5.30 2.82
C ASN A 54 7.25 -6.12 1.52
N ARG A 55 7.30 -5.47 0.36
CA ARG A 55 7.37 -6.17 -0.92
C ARG A 55 8.68 -6.93 -1.11
N LEU A 56 9.81 -6.32 -0.76
CA LEU A 56 11.12 -7.00 -0.82
C LEU A 56 11.20 -8.21 0.13
N ASP A 57 10.52 -8.16 1.28
CA ASP A 57 10.40 -9.28 2.21
C ASP A 57 9.56 -10.43 1.65
N GLN A 58 8.44 -10.11 1.00
CA GLN A 58 7.49 -11.11 0.51
C GLN A 58 7.90 -11.75 -0.82
N GLU A 59 8.50 -10.96 -1.72
CA GLU A 59 8.83 -11.38 -3.08
C GLU A 59 10.33 -11.60 -3.30
N GLY A 60 11.17 -11.24 -2.32
CA GLY A 60 12.62 -11.39 -2.38
C GLY A 60 13.32 -10.31 -3.20
N PRO A 61 14.62 -10.53 -3.51
CA PRO A 61 15.44 -9.56 -4.24
C PRO A 61 14.88 -9.24 -5.63
N MET A 62 14.76 -7.96 -5.96
CA MET A 62 14.24 -7.55 -7.28
C MET A 62 14.80 -6.23 -7.79
N GLY A 63 14.80 -6.07 -9.11
CA GLY A 63 15.25 -4.83 -9.76
C GLY A 63 14.25 -3.67 -9.58
N VAL A 64 14.74 -2.44 -9.76
CA VAL A 64 13.93 -1.20 -9.64
C VAL A 64 12.68 -1.22 -10.54
N LYS A 65 12.78 -1.77 -11.76
CA LYS A 65 11.64 -1.86 -12.69
C LYS A 65 10.52 -2.76 -12.18
N ALA A 66 10.89 -3.94 -11.65
CA ALA A 66 9.92 -4.88 -11.08
C ALA A 66 9.27 -4.29 -9.81
N LEU A 67 10.08 -3.63 -8.97
CA LEU A 67 9.60 -2.95 -7.77
C LEU A 67 8.63 -1.79 -8.11
N ALA A 68 8.93 -1.02 -9.15
CA ALA A 68 8.08 0.05 -9.67
C ALA A 68 6.73 -0.47 -10.18
N ALA A 69 6.75 -1.51 -11.02
CA ALA A 69 5.54 -2.13 -11.53
C ALA A 69 4.64 -2.65 -10.39
N GLY A 70 5.23 -3.32 -9.39
CA GLY A 70 4.51 -3.85 -8.24
C GLY A 70 3.96 -2.79 -7.28
N MET A 71 4.43 -1.56 -7.36
CA MET A 71 3.95 -0.43 -6.56
C MET A 71 3.02 0.52 -7.31
N GLY A 72 2.86 0.34 -8.63
CA GLY A 72 2.07 1.24 -9.47
C GLY A 72 2.64 2.66 -9.56
N ILE A 73 3.97 2.80 -9.43
CA ILE A 73 4.67 4.10 -9.54
C ILE A 73 5.82 3.98 -10.55
N ASP A 74 6.34 5.12 -11.02
CA ASP A 74 7.43 5.13 -11.98
C ASP A 74 8.80 4.79 -11.33
N SER A 75 9.74 4.34 -12.16
CA SER A 75 11.08 3.93 -11.69
C SER A 75 11.89 5.09 -11.07
N SER A 76 11.64 6.35 -11.45
CA SER A 76 12.34 7.50 -10.87
C SER A 76 11.86 7.76 -9.44
N THR A 77 10.55 7.59 -9.19
CA THR A 77 9.94 7.68 -7.86
C THR A 77 10.45 6.55 -6.96
N VAL A 78 10.50 5.30 -7.44
CA VAL A 78 11.10 4.19 -6.68
C VAL A 78 12.55 4.48 -6.33
N THR A 79 13.35 4.92 -7.30
CA THR A 79 14.78 5.21 -7.08
C THR A 79 14.96 6.26 -5.99
N ARG A 80 14.14 7.32 -6.02
CA ARG A 80 14.15 8.38 -5.00
C ARG A 80 13.74 7.86 -3.62
N GLN A 81 12.76 6.96 -3.55
CA GLN A 81 12.29 6.37 -2.29
C GLN A 81 13.28 5.34 -1.72
N VAL A 82 13.96 4.58 -2.58
CA VAL A 82 14.92 3.54 -2.19
C VAL A 82 16.28 4.12 -1.77
N ALA A 83 16.73 5.23 -2.37
CA ALA A 83 18.04 5.79 -2.06
C ALA A 83 18.28 6.02 -0.55
N PRO A 84 17.37 6.68 0.20
CA PRO A 84 17.52 6.82 1.66
C PRO A 84 17.52 5.47 2.41
N LEU A 85 16.84 4.45 1.89
CA LEU A 85 16.77 3.11 2.50
C LEU A 85 18.08 2.35 2.31
N VAL A 86 18.77 2.59 1.19
CA VAL A 86 20.12 2.08 0.96
C VAL A 86 21.13 2.83 1.83
N ASP A 87 21.05 4.15 1.86
CA ASP A 87 21.99 4.99 2.65
C ASP A 87 21.87 4.72 4.16
N SER A 88 20.67 4.40 4.65
CA SER A 88 20.42 4.01 6.05
C SER A 88 20.68 2.53 6.36
N GLY A 89 21.13 1.76 5.36
CA GLY A 89 21.47 0.35 5.49
C GLY A 89 20.27 -0.56 5.78
N LEU A 90 19.06 -0.17 5.35
CA LEU A 90 17.87 -1.03 5.41
C LEU A 90 17.76 -1.91 4.17
N VAL A 91 18.12 -1.37 3.01
CA VAL A 91 18.17 -2.08 1.72
C VAL A 91 19.62 -2.19 1.27
N SER A 92 19.98 -3.30 0.66
CA SER A 92 21.27 -3.52 0.02
C SER A 92 21.11 -3.73 -1.48
N ARG A 93 22.14 -3.35 -2.24
CA ARG A 93 22.23 -3.63 -3.68
C ARG A 93 23.04 -4.91 -3.84
N ALA A 94 22.50 -5.86 -4.59
CA ALA A 94 23.17 -7.11 -4.93
C ALA A 94 23.14 -7.35 -6.45
N THR A 95 24.00 -8.23 -6.93
CA THR A 95 23.97 -8.67 -8.33
C THR A 95 22.84 -9.68 -8.52
N HIS A 96 22.11 -9.59 -9.63
CA HIS A 96 21.04 -10.54 -9.94
C HIS A 96 21.64 -11.96 -10.13
N PRO A 97 21.08 -13.00 -9.47
CA PRO A 97 21.64 -14.36 -9.51
C PRO A 97 21.71 -14.95 -10.93
N GLU A 98 20.72 -14.64 -11.76
CA GLU A 98 20.60 -15.17 -13.12
C GLU A 98 21.14 -14.22 -14.22
N ASP A 99 21.32 -12.94 -13.88
CA ASP A 99 21.80 -11.92 -14.83
C ASP A 99 22.88 -11.08 -14.12
N GLY A 100 24.12 -11.55 -14.17
CA GLY A 100 25.26 -10.97 -13.47
C GLY A 100 25.54 -9.47 -13.76
N ARG A 101 24.82 -8.85 -14.69
CA ARG A 101 24.89 -7.42 -15.01
C ARG A 101 23.76 -6.60 -14.39
N ALA A 102 22.66 -7.22 -13.98
CA ALA A 102 21.52 -6.54 -13.39
C ALA A 102 21.73 -6.35 -11.88
N VAL A 103 21.40 -5.16 -11.38
CA VAL A 103 21.42 -4.84 -9.94
C VAL A 103 20.02 -5.05 -9.36
N VAL A 104 19.94 -5.87 -8.31
CA VAL A 104 18.73 -6.06 -7.51
C VAL A 104 18.82 -5.34 -6.18
N LEU A 105 17.67 -4.99 -5.65
CA LEU A 105 17.48 -4.48 -4.30
C LEU A 105 17.02 -5.65 -3.43
N GLN A 106 17.59 -5.78 -2.23
CA GLN A 106 17.17 -6.77 -1.25
C GLN A 106 17.18 -6.16 0.16
N LEU A 107 16.35 -6.70 1.04
CA LEU A 107 16.44 -6.36 2.46
C LEU A 107 17.79 -6.77 3.04
N SER A 108 18.35 -5.91 3.88
CA SER A 108 19.44 -6.30 4.78
C SER A 108 18.87 -6.92 6.05
N GLU A 109 19.71 -7.56 6.87
CA GLU A 109 19.32 -8.05 8.20
C GLU A 109 18.77 -6.92 9.09
N ARG A 110 19.40 -5.74 9.03
CA ARG A 110 18.92 -4.53 9.73
C ARG A 110 17.57 -4.08 9.19
N GLY A 111 17.39 -4.12 7.88
CA GLY A 111 16.12 -3.84 7.21
C GLY A 111 15.01 -4.76 7.67
N GLN A 112 15.30 -6.06 7.77
CA GLN A 112 14.37 -7.09 8.24
C GLN A 112 13.92 -6.82 9.68
N ALA A 113 14.89 -6.66 10.60
CA ALA A 113 14.59 -6.38 12.00
C ALA A 113 13.77 -5.10 12.17
N ARG A 114 14.09 -4.06 11.39
CA ARG A 114 13.35 -2.79 11.40
C ARG A 114 11.94 -2.94 10.84
N LEU A 115 11.77 -3.71 9.77
CA LEU A 115 10.47 -3.99 9.19
C LEU A 115 9.57 -4.74 10.18
N ASP A 116 10.11 -5.71 10.90
CA ASP A 116 9.36 -6.50 11.89
C ASP A 116 8.89 -5.66 13.09
N GLU A 117 9.72 -4.73 13.55
CA GLU A 117 9.34 -3.75 14.58
C GLU A 117 8.16 -2.88 14.12
N VAL A 118 8.24 -2.32 12.90
CA VAL A 118 7.19 -1.48 12.32
C VAL A 118 5.92 -2.30 12.05
N ARG A 119 6.05 -3.54 11.57
CA ARG A 119 4.93 -4.48 11.38
C ARG A 119 4.20 -4.75 12.68
N THR A 120 4.92 -5.00 13.76
CA THR A 120 4.35 -5.23 15.09
C THR A 120 3.55 -4.02 15.56
N SER A 121 4.13 -2.81 15.42
CA SER A 121 3.47 -1.55 15.75
C SER A 121 2.20 -1.31 14.91
N ARG A 122 2.24 -1.56 13.60
CA ARG A 122 1.08 -1.42 12.70
C ARG A 122 0.01 -2.48 12.98
N ARG A 123 0.39 -3.71 13.30
CA ARG A 123 -0.54 -4.77 13.71
C ARG A 123 -1.28 -4.41 14.99
N ALA A 124 -0.58 -3.87 15.98
CA ALA A 124 -1.19 -3.39 17.21
C ALA A 124 -2.18 -2.25 16.96
N LEU A 125 -1.85 -1.31 16.05
CA LEU A 125 -2.81 -0.28 15.63
C LEU A 125 -4.08 -0.89 15.01
N MET A 126 -3.92 -1.86 14.09
CA MET A 126 -5.06 -2.53 13.46
C MET A 126 -5.92 -3.27 14.49
N ALA A 127 -5.30 -3.92 15.47
CA ALA A 127 -6.02 -4.58 16.56
C ALA A 127 -6.86 -3.58 17.39
N LEU A 128 -6.32 -2.38 17.67
CA LEU A 128 -7.04 -1.35 18.43
C LEU A 128 -8.21 -0.76 17.64
N VAL A 129 -8.01 -0.40 16.37
CA VAL A 129 -9.09 0.21 15.57
C VAL A 129 -10.19 -0.78 15.18
N THR A 130 -9.91 -2.08 15.28
CA THR A 130 -10.86 -3.17 15.03
C THR A 130 -11.18 -3.97 16.30
N GLU A 131 -10.96 -3.40 17.49
CA GLU A 131 -11.10 -4.12 18.77
C GLU A 131 -12.52 -4.68 18.95
N GLN A 132 -13.53 -3.92 18.53
CA GLN A 132 -14.95 -4.28 18.63
C GLN A 132 -15.47 -5.08 17.44
N TRP A 133 -14.59 -5.49 16.52
CA TRP A 133 -14.97 -6.28 15.36
C TRP A 133 -14.76 -7.77 15.64
N SER A 134 -15.72 -8.58 15.23
CA SER A 134 -15.56 -10.02 15.08
C SER A 134 -14.47 -10.37 14.05
N GLU A 135 -13.98 -11.60 14.10
CA GLU A 135 -13.03 -12.11 13.12
C GLU A 135 -13.61 -12.04 11.69
N THR A 136 -14.86 -12.44 11.51
CA THR A 136 -15.56 -12.38 10.21
C THR A 136 -15.67 -10.95 9.67
N GLU A 137 -15.90 -9.95 10.52
CA GLU A 137 -15.91 -8.54 10.08
C GLU A 137 -14.53 -8.07 9.62
N ARG A 138 -13.46 -8.47 10.32
CA ARG A 138 -12.08 -8.15 9.92
C ARG A 138 -11.73 -8.81 8.58
N GLU A 139 -12.13 -10.06 8.37
CA GLU A 139 -11.93 -10.79 7.12
C GLU A 139 -12.71 -10.16 5.96
N ALA A 140 -14.00 -9.86 6.17
CA ALA A 140 -14.85 -9.23 5.18
C ALA A 140 -14.32 -7.86 4.77
N PHE A 141 -13.95 -7.01 5.74
CA PHE A 141 -13.37 -5.71 5.47
C PHE A 141 -12.04 -5.82 4.72
N THR A 142 -11.15 -6.74 5.12
CA THR A 142 -9.87 -6.96 4.43
C THR A 142 -10.09 -7.38 2.98
N THR A 143 -11.05 -8.26 2.73
CA THR A 143 -11.41 -8.74 1.38
C THR A 143 -11.94 -7.59 0.52
N LEU A 144 -12.91 -6.84 1.03
CA LEU A 144 -13.54 -5.72 0.31
C LEU A 144 -12.55 -4.58 0.06
N LEU A 145 -11.72 -4.23 1.05
CA LEU A 145 -10.70 -3.20 0.92
C LEU A 145 -9.63 -3.61 -0.09
N THR A 146 -9.23 -4.88 -0.12
CA THR A 146 -8.28 -5.41 -1.11
C THR A 146 -8.85 -5.26 -2.52
N ARG A 147 -10.09 -5.69 -2.74
CA ARG A 147 -10.77 -5.55 -4.03
C ARG A 147 -10.91 -4.07 -4.44
N PHE A 148 -11.29 -3.21 -3.50
CA PHE A 148 -11.41 -1.78 -3.73
C PHE A 148 -10.08 -1.14 -4.14
N ASN A 149 -8.98 -1.48 -3.45
CA ASN A 149 -7.64 -0.99 -3.78
C ASN A 149 -7.19 -1.46 -5.17
N ALA A 150 -7.47 -2.71 -5.54
CA ALA A 150 -7.15 -3.22 -6.88
C ALA A 150 -7.93 -2.44 -7.96
N SER A 151 -9.24 -2.24 -7.79
CA SER A 151 -10.05 -1.47 -8.74
C SER A 151 -9.60 -0.01 -8.86
N LEU A 152 -9.14 0.62 -7.76
CA LEU A 152 -8.54 1.97 -7.80
C LEU A 152 -7.22 2.01 -8.56
N ALA A 153 -6.37 0.99 -8.40
CA ALA A 153 -5.11 0.89 -9.12
C ALA A 153 -5.35 0.74 -10.64
N ASP A 154 -6.28 -0.14 -11.03
CA ASP A 154 -6.67 -0.34 -12.44
C ASP A 154 -7.23 0.93 -13.07
N LEU A 155 -8.11 1.64 -12.35
CA LEU A 155 -8.64 2.93 -12.80
C LEU A 155 -7.51 3.95 -13.00
N THR A 156 -6.60 4.09 -12.04
CA THR A 156 -5.48 5.04 -12.12
C THR A 156 -4.56 4.73 -13.30
N ALA A 157 -4.30 3.45 -13.56
CA ALA A 157 -3.54 3.00 -14.72
C ALA A 157 -4.24 3.37 -16.03
N SER A 158 -5.56 3.20 -16.12
CA SER A 158 -6.33 3.56 -17.32
C SER A 158 -6.43 5.09 -17.57
N LEU A 159 -6.38 5.90 -16.51
CA LEU A 159 -6.46 7.36 -16.59
C LEU A 159 -5.12 8.05 -16.86
N THR A 160 -4.01 7.32 -16.77
CA THR A 160 -2.67 7.84 -17.10
C THR A 160 -2.36 7.48 -18.56
N PRO A 161 -2.60 8.36 -19.55
CA PRO A 161 -2.20 8.07 -20.92
C PRO A 161 -0.69 7.88 -20.96
N ALA A 162 -0.22 6.81 -21.61
CA ALA A 162 1.19 6.61 -21.88
C ALA A 162 1.75 7.86 -22.54
N GLY A 163 2.57 8.63 -21.82
CA GLY A 163 3.30 9.75 -22.39
C GLY A 163 4.15 9.28 -23.58
N PRO A 164 4.40 10.14 -24.58
CA PRO A 164 5.02 9.72 -25.82
C PRO A 164 6.42 9.14 -25.55
N THR A 165 6.62 7.88 -25.93
CA THR A 165 7.95 7.31 -26.15
C THR A 165 8.69 8.21 -27.14
N SER A 166 9.71 8.91 -26.66
CA SER A 166 10.76 9.52 -27.48
C SER A 166 12.00 8.63 -27.43
#